data_AF-A0A2U1NI33-F1
#
_entry.id   AF-A0A2U1NI33-F1
#
_cell.length_a   1.000
_cell.length_b   1.000
_cell.length_c   1.000
_cell.angle_alpha   90.00
_cell.angle_beta   90.00
_cell.angle_gamma   90.00
#
_symmetry.space_group_name_H-M   'P 1'
#
loop_
_entity.id
_entity.type
_entity.pdbx_description
1 polymer ?
#
loop_
_entity_poly.entity_id
_entity_poly.type
_entity_poly.pdbx_seq_one_letter_code
_entity_poly.pdbx_strand_id
1 'polypeptide(L)'
;MGARSIGDLNFLPPPDKTKDDILLFFKLYDPEKEQLCFAGRSFVKSLGKPIEIIPNLKQLAGFSPDEEIELYEEIYFEPIVMCERLEKHASFRSSQLDDGDIICFQKLYQSPDTEKYRYPDVPSFMKYVKNRQVVHFRLLDRPKEDAFCLELSKLHTYDEVMERVAEKLGLDDPSKIRVTPHNCYSQKPKINPFKNQVADHLLDMLMSDILYYELLDIPLQKLERLNSGVELKTGNG
;
A
#
# COMPACT_ATOMS: atom_id res chain seq x y z
N MET A 1 -21.01 45.20 -6.14
CA MET A 1 -20.48 43.82 -6.23
C MET A 1 -20.48 43.26 -4.82
N GLY A 2 -21.50 42.47 -4.46
CA GLY A 2 -21.65 41.88 -3.13
C GLY A 2 -21.26 40.40 -3.16
N ALA A 3 -20.44 40.00 -2.19
CA ALA A 3 -20.04 38.61 -1.97
C ALA A 3 -21.28 37.73 -1.68
N ARG A 4 -21.37 36.57 -2.32
CA ARG A 4 -22.41 35.57 -2.01
C ARG A 4 -22.04 34.86 -0.71
N SER A 5 -22.92 34.96 0.28
CA SER A 5 -22.86 34.25 1.56
C SER A 5 -22.86 32.73 1.34
N ILE A 6 -22.03 32.02 2.09
CA ILE A 6 -21.98 30.55 2.19
C ILE A 6 -23.14 30.10 3.09
N GLY A 7 -24.36 30.32 2.64
CA GLY A 7 -25.58 29.76 3.24
C GLY A 7 -26.25 28.87 2.21
N ASP A 8 -26.72 27.70 2.64
CA ASP A 8 -27.54 26.75 1.87
C ASP A 8 -26.80 25.58 1.19
N LEU A 9 -25.76 25.05 1.83
CA LEU A 9 -25.67 23.58 1.87
C LEU A 9 -26.73 23.13 2.87
N ASN A 10 -27.86 22.64 2.35
CA ASN A 10 -28.87 21.93 3.14
C ASN A 10 -28.23 20.67 3.75
N PHE A 11 -27.54 20.84 4.87
CA PHE A 11 -27.22 19.74 5.77
C PHE A 11 -28.57 19.28 6.30
N LEU A 12 -29.12 18.24 5.67
CA LEU A 12 -30.22 17.48 6.27
C LEU A 12 -29.78 17.17 7.72
N PRO A 13 -30.60 17.52 8.73
CA PRO A 13 -30.26 17.15 10.09
C PRO A 13 -30.01 15.65 10.11
N PRO A 14 -28.91 15.18 10.75
CA PRO A 14 -28.65 13.77 10.83
C PRO A 14 -29.88 13.07 11.43
N PRO A 15 -30.31 11.93 10.88
CA PRO A 15 -31.38 11.12 11.46
C PRO A 15 -31.22 10.97 12.97
N ASP A 16 -32.34 10.93 13.70
CA ASP A 16 -32.32 10.72 15.14
C ASP A 16 -31.59 9.40 15.46
N LYS A 17 -30.39 9.55 16.01
CA LYS A 17 -29.54 8.44 16.42
C LYS A 17 -29.99 7.97 17.80
N THR A 18 -30.49 6.75 17.90
CA THR A 18 -30.72 6.11 19.20
C THR A 18 -29.39 5.65 19.81
N LYS A 19 -29.35 5.40 21.13
CA LYS A 19 -28.14 4.87 21.79
C LYS A 19 -27.68 3.53 21.23
N ASP A 20 -28.57 2.80 20.57
CA ASP A 20 -28.28 1.50 19.97
C ASP A 20 -27.90 1.60 18.49
N ASP A 21 -27.94 2.81 17.91
CA ASP A 21 -27.51 3.03 16.52
C ASP A 21 -26.02 3.32 16.46
N ILE A 22 -25.33 2.68 15.52
CA ILE A 22 -23.96 2.99 15.13
C ILE A 22 -23.93 3.48 13.68
N LEU A 23 -23.10 4.47 13.39
CA LEU A 23 -22.87 4.98 12.04
C LEU A 23 -21.75 4.18 11.38
N LEU A 24 -22.08 3.44 10.33
CA LEU A 24 -21.10 2.72 9.52
C LEU A 24 -20.90 3.38 8.16
N PHE A 25 -19.68 3.29 7.64
CA PHE A 25 -19.29 3.74 6.31
C PHE A 25 -19.00 2.54 5.41
N PHE A 26 -19.27 2.69 4.13
CA PHE A 26 -19.16 1.59 3.16
C PHE A 26 -18.21 1.97 2.03
N LYS A 27 -17.32 1.05 1.69
CA LYS A 27 -16.46 1.15 0.51
C LYS A 27 -16.62 -0.06 -0.39
N LEU A 28 -16.78 0.19 -1.68
CA LEU A 28 -16.83 -0.84 -2.70
C LEU A 28 -15.43 -1.05 -3.28
N TYR A 29 -14.96 -2.30 -3.29
CA TYR A 29 -13.76 -2.69 -3.99
C TYR A 29 -14.06 -3.21 -5.39
N ASP A 30 -13.35 -2.69 -6.38
CA ASP A 30 -13.39 -3.10 -7.77
C ASP A 30 -12.00 -3.66 -8.17
N PRO A 31 -11.87 -4.99 -8.32
CA PRO A 31 -10.59 -5.62 -8.65
C PRO A 31 -10.14 -5.38 -10.09
N GLU A 32 -11.04 -5.02 -11.00
CA GLU A 32 -10.69 -4.68 -12.39
C GLU A 32 -10.01 -3.32 -12.46
N LYS A 33 -10.46 -2.38 -11.61
CA LYS A 33 -9.89 -1.03 -11.51
C LYS A 33 -8.79 -0.91 -10.46
N GLU A 34 -8.58 -1.95 -9.64
CA GLU A 34 -7.72 -1.93 -8.45
C GLU A 34 -8.01 -0.72 -7.56
N GLN A 35 -9.30 -0.48 -7.28
CA GLN A 35 -9.77 0.72 -6.58
C GLN A 35 -10.79 0.41 -5.49
N LEU A 36 -10.67 1.15 -4.39
CA LEU A 36 -11.60 1.14 -3.28
C LEU A 36 -12.31 2.49 -3.21
N CYS A 37 -13.62 2.49 -3.49
CA CYS A 37 -14.41 3.70 -3.67
C CYS A 37 -15.45 3.84 -2.56
N PHE A 38 -15.66 5.06 -2.06
CA PHE A 38 -16.73 5.34 -1.12
C PHE A 38 -18.10 5.04 -1.74
N ALA A 39 -18.87 4.16 -1.11
CA ALA A 39 -20.18 3.71 -1.59
C ALA A 39 -21.34 4.35 -0.82
N GLY A 40 -21.12 4.75 0.44
CA GLY A 40 -22.14 5.39 1.24
C GLY A 40 -21.93 5.22 2.75
N ARG A 41 -22.96 5.56 3.52
CA ARG A 41 -23.00 5.41 4.97
C ARG A 41 -24.43 5.11 5.43
N SER A 42 -24.59 4.43 6.55
CA SER A 42 -25.90 4.18 7.15
C SER A 42 -25.80 4.08 8.67
N PHE A 43 -26.86 4.49 9.35
CA PHE A 43 -27.10 4.06 10.72
C PHE A 43 -27.60 2.61 10.70
N VAL A 44 -27.07 1.79 11.60
CA VAL A 44 -27.50 0.41 11.82
C VAL A 44 -27.64 0.17 13.31
N LYS A 45 -28.46 -0.81 13.71
CA LYS A 45 -28.53 -1.23 15.11
C LYS A 45 -27.25 -1.99 15.46
N SER A 46 -26.61 -1.65 16.57
CA SER A 46 -25.41 -2.35 17.09
C SER A 46 -25.63 -3.86 17.26
N LEU A 47 -26.83 -4.27 17.65
CA LEU A 47 -27.23 -5.69 17.76
C LEU A 47 -27.76 -6.30 16.44
N GLY A 48 -27.92 -5.50 15.39
CA GLY A 48 -28.28 -5.94 14.05
C GLY A 48 -27.16 -6.71 13.37
N LYS A 49 -27.43 -7.26 12.19
CA LYS A 49 -26.52 -8.19 11.49
C LYS A 49 -26.13 -7.67 10.10
N PRO A 50 -24.92 -7.96 9.59
CA PRO A 50 -24.51 -7.55 8.25
C PRO A 50 -25.45 -8.03 7.14
N ILE A 51 -26.08 -9.21 7.28
CA ILE A 51 -27.05 -9.70 6.29
C ILE A 51 -28.23 -8.74 6.06
N GLU A 52 -28.60 -7.94 7.06
CA GLU A 52 -29.72 -6.99 6.99
C GLU A 52 -29.38 -5.78 6.10
N ILE A 53 -28.10 -5.43 5.97
CA ILE A 53 -27.65 -4.29 5.15
C ILE A 53 -27.22 -4.69 3.73
N ILE A 54 -27.01 -5.98 3.45
CA ILE A 54 -26.60 -6.47 2.13
C ILE A 54 -27.48 -5.95 0.99
N PRO A 55 -28.84 -5.95 1.08
CA PRO A 55 -29.68 -5.43 0.00
C PRO A 55 -29.41 -3.95 -0.31
N ASN A 56 -29.18 -3.14 0.73
CA ASN A 56 -28.85 -1.72 0.58
C ASN A 56 -27.46 -1.54 -0.08
N LEU A 57 -26.46 -2.31 0.36
CA LEU A 57 -25.12 -2.26 -0.23
C LEU A 57 -25.13 -2.63 -1.72
N LYS A 58 -25.90 -3.66 -2.11
CA LYS A 58 -26.10 -4.03 -3.51
C LYS A 58 -26.72 -2.89 -4.30
N GLN A 59 -27.75 -2.23 -3.75
CA GLN A 59 -28.38 -1.08 -4.38
C GLN A 59 -27.40 0.09 -4.58
N LEU A 60 -26.61 0.41 -3.55
CA LEU A 60 -25.58 1.46 -3.61
C LEU A 60 -24.50 1.16 -4.66
N ALA A 61 -24.16 -0.11 -4.84
CA ALA A 61 -23.19 -0.56 -5.84
C ALA A 61 -23.78 -0.80 -7.25
N GLY A 62 -25.10 -0.67 -7.42
CA GLY A 62 -25.78 -0.98 -8.69
C GLY A 62 -25.72 -2.47 -9.05
N PHE A 63 -25.61 -3.36 -8.07
CA PHE A 63 -25.57 -4.82 -8.27
C PHE A 63 -26.97 -5.41 -8.42
N SER A 64 -27.05 -6.55 -9.10
CA SER A 64 -28.26 -7.36 -9.14
C SER A 64 -28.61 -7.87 -7.73
N PRO A 65 -29.90 -7.99 -7.37
CA PRO A 65 -30.32 -8.62 -6.11
C PRO A 65 -29.74 -10.03 -5.91
N ASP A 66 -29.52 -10.78 -6.99
CA ASP A 66 -29.00 -12.15 -6.96
C ASP A 66 -27.47 -12.22 -6.83
N GLU A 67 -26.76 -11.10 -7.02
CA GLU A 67 -25.30 -11.05 -6.93
C GLU A 67 -24.83 -11.40 -5.52
N GLU A 68 -23.89 -12.31 -5.33
CA GLU A 68 -23.32 -12.54 -4.01
C GLU A 68 -22.23 -11.52 -3.69
N ILE A 69 -22.18 -11.05 -2.44
CA ILE A 69 -21.14 -10.13 -1.97
C ILE A 69 -20.46 -10.66 -0.72
N GLU A 70 -19.22 -10.24 -0.54
CA GLU A 70 -18.42 -10.44 0.66
C GLU A 70 -18.20 -9.10 1.37
N LEU A 71 -18.02 -9.18 2.68
CA LEU A 71 -17.92 -8.04 3.58
C LEU A 71 -16.65 -8.20 4.41
N TYR A 72 -15.92 -7.11 4.57
CA TYR A 72 -14.71 -7.05 5.35
C TYR A 72 -14.72 -5.79 6.20
N GLU A 73 -14.29 -5.91 7.44
CA GLU A 73 -13.98 -4.76 8.27
C GLU A 73 -12.62 -4.18 7.87
N GLU A 74 -12.56 -2.88 7.66
CA GLU A 74 -11.32 -2.15 7.41
C GLU A 74 -10.67 -1.80 8.75
N ILE A 75 -9.77 -2.66 9.23
CA ILE A 75 -9.04 -2.46 10.48
C ILE A 75 -7.66 -1.86 10.18
N TYR A 76 -7.52 -0.56 10.39
CA TYR A 76 -6.23 0.11 10.29
C TYR A 76 -5.50 0.08 11.64
N PHE A 77 -4.56 -0.85 11.81
CA PHE A 77 -3.57 -0.79 12.88
C PHE A 77 -2.17 -0.77 12.27
N GLU A 78 -1.35 0.26 12.49
CA GLU A 78 0.08 0.15 12.23
C GLU A 78 0.70 -0.67 13.36
N PRO A 79 1.40 -1.79 13.11
CA PRO A 79 2.05 -2.20 11.86
C PRO A 79 1.31 -3.30 11.06
N ILE A 80 0.08 -3.68 11.38
CA ILE A 80 -0.71 -4.73 10.71
C ILE A 80 -2.04 -4.17 10.19
N VAL A 81 -2.12 -3.83 8.90
CA VAL A 81 -3.42 -3.66 8.25
C VAL A 81 -4.12 -5.01 8.29
N MET A 82 -5.15 -5.12 9.11
CA MET A 82 -6.00 -6.29 9.20
C MET A 82 -7.28 -5.97 8.43
N CYS A 83 -7.68 -6.87 7.56
CA CYS A 83 -8.99 -6.78 6.93
C CYS A 83 -9.69 -8.08 7.24
N GLU A 84 -10.59 -8.03 8.22
CA GLU A 84 -11.23 -9.22 8.76
C GLU A 84 -12.53 -9.46 8.02
N ARG A 85 -12.75 -10.69 7.57
CA ARG A 85 -14.00 -11.06 6.92
C ARG A 85 -15.13 -11.00 7.94
N LEU A 86 -16.20 -10.30 7.61
CA LEU A 86 -17.36 -10.18 8.47
C LEU A 86 -18.30 -11.37 8.27
N GLU A 87 -18.63 -12.02 9.39
CA GLU A 87 -19.65 -13.06 9.44
C GLU A 87 -21.04 -12.46 9.27
N LYS A 88 -21.74 -12.83 8.20
CA LYS A 88 -23.03 -12.23 7.81
C LYS A 88 -24.12 -12.36 8.87
N HIS A 89 -24.02 -13.37 9.73
CA HIS A 89 -25.01 -13.70 10.75
C HIS A 89 -24.62 -13.28 12.17
N ALA A 90 -23.37 -12.86 12.38
CA ALA A 90 -22.95 -12.26 13.64
C ALA A 90 -23.52 -10.84 13.76
N SER A 91 -23.74 -10.38 14.99
CA SER A 91 -24.14 -8.98 15.19
C SER A 91 -22.95 -8.03 14.95
N PHE A 92 -23.21 -6.78 14.56
CA PHE A 92 -22.14 -5.78 14.41
C PHE A 92 -21.32 -5.64 15.71
N ARG A 93 -22.00 -5.59 16.86
CA ARG A 93 -21.35 -5.56 18.18
C ARG A 93 -20.47 -6.76 18.48
N SER A 94 -20.88 -7.97 18.10
CA SER A 94 -20.05 -9.17 18.30
C SER A 94 -18.82 -9.18 17.40
N SER A 95 -18.88 -8.49 16.26
CA SER A 95 -17.74 -8.22 15.40
C SER A 95 -16.94 -6.99 15.84
N GLN A 96 -17.21 -6.43 17.02
CA GLN A 96 -16.53 -5.24 17.58
C GLN A 96 -16.69 -3.95 16.77
N LEU A 97 -17.66 -3.90 15.84
CA LEU A 97 -17.96 -2.70 15.08
C LEU A 97 -18.65 -1.64 15.94
N ASP A 98 -18.17 -0.41 15.83
CA ASP A 98 -18.65 0.78 16.53
C ASP A 98 -18.86 1.96 15.55
N ASP A 99 -19.27 3.10 16.10
CA ASP A 99 -19.45 4.35 15.37
C ASP A 99 -18.18 4.80 14.64
N GLY A 100 -18.29 4.94 13.32
CA GLY A 100 -17.21 5.41 12.47
C GLY A 100 -16.52 4.30 11.68
N ASP A 101 -16.78 3.03 12.00
CA ASP A 101 -16.12 1.92 11.34
C ASP A 101 -16.52 1.78 9.89
N ILE A 102 -15.59 1.22 9.12
CA ILE A 102 -15.69 1.11 7.67
C ILE A 102 -15.81 -0.35 7.29
N ILE A 103 -16.86 -0.68 6.55
CA ILE A 103 -17.04 -1.98 5.92
C ILE A 103 -16.68 -1.86 4.45
N CYS A 104 -15.66 -2.60 4.03
CA CYS A 104 -15.36 -2.84 2.65
C CYS A 104 -16.21 -4.01 2.12
N PHE A 105 -16.68 -3.91 0.89
CA PHE A 105 -17.41 -5.01 0.26
C PHE A 105 -17.06 -5.13 -1.22
N GLN A 106 -17.26 -6.32 -1.77
CA GLN A 106 -17.03 -6.63 -3.17
C GLN A 106 -17.96 -7.74 -3.63
N LYS A 107 -18.05 -7.95 -4.94
CA LYS A 107 -18.67 -9.16 -5.50
C LYS A 107 -17.88 -10.40 -5.08
N LEU A 108 -18.61 -11.47 -4.80
CA LEU A 108 -18.03 -12.80 -4.64
C LEU A 108 -17.74 -13.35 -6.04
N TYR A 109 -16.46 -13.51 -6.36
CA TYR A 109 -16.04 -14.17 -7.60
C TYR A 109 -15.78 -15.66 -7.34
N GLN A 110 -16.28 -16.52 -8.23
CA GLN A 110 -15.96 -17.95 -8.21
C GLN A 110 -14.65 -18.20 -8.97
N SER A 111 -13.90 -19.25 -8.63
CA SER A 111 -12.78 -19.69 -9.47
C SER A 111 -13.34 -20.19 -10.82
N PRO A 112 -12.84 -19.73 -11.99
CA PRO A 112 -11.53 -19.11 -12.27
C PRO A 112 -11.52 -17.58 -12.45
N ASP A 113 -12.61 -16.86 -12.20
CA ASP A 113 -12.67 -15.40 -12.45
C ASP A 113 -11.70 -14.60 -11.57
N THR A 114 -11.34 -15.13 -10.40
CA THR A 114 -10.36 -14.53 -9.48
C THR A 114 -8.93 -14.54 -10.04
N GLU A 115 -8.57 -15.50 -10.91
CA GLU A 115 -7.21 -15.61 -11.46
C GLU A 115 -6.89 -14.49 -12.46
N LYS A 116 -7.91 -13.74 -12.91
CA LYS A 116 -7.77 -12.62 -13.84
C LYS A 116 -7.25 -11.36 -13.18
N TYR A 117 -7.44 -11.24 -11.86
CA TYR A 117 -7.14 -10.01 -11.12
C TYR A 117 -5.85 -10.17 -10.32
N ARG A 118 -5.00 -9.14 -10.37
CA ARG A 118 -3.77 -9.08 -9.57
C ARG A 118 -4.08 -9.07 -8.07
N TYR A 119 -5.15 -8.38 -7.70
CA TYR A 119 -5.67 -8.28 -6.33
C TYR A 119 -7.15 -8.67 -6.34
N PRO A 120 -7.47 -9.97 -6.24
CA PRO A 120 -8.85 -10.44 -6.42
C PRO A 120 -9.79 -10.04 -5.27
N ASP A 121 -9.23 -9.66 -4.12
CA ASP A 121 -10.01 -9.37 -2.92
C ASP A 121 -9.51 -8.14 -2.13
N VAL A 122 -10.37 -7.63 -1.24
CA VAL A 122 -10.04 -6.48 -0.38
C VAL A 122 -8.77 -6.75 0.43
N PRO A 123 -8.60 -7.90 1.12
CA PRO A 123 -7.38 -8.15 1.90
C PRO A 123 -6.08 -8.09 1.08
N SER A 124 -6.07 -8.68 -0.12
CA SER A 124 -4.92 -8.65 -1.02
C SER A 124 -4.61 -7.24 -1.54
N PHE A 125 -5.65 -6.47 -1.89
CA PHE A 125 -5.49 -5.06 -2.30
C PHE A 125 -4.96 -4.20 -1.16
N MET A 126 -5.51 -4.32 0.05
CA MET A 126 -5.05 -3.59 1.23
C MET A 126 -3.61 -3.94 1.58
N LYS A 127 -3.22 -5.22 1.45
CA LYS A 127 -1.83 -5.66 1.62
C LYS A 127 -0.91 -5.00 0.59
N TYR A 128 -1.34 -4.86 -0.66
CA TYR A 128 -0.60 -4.11 -1.67
C TYR A 128 -0.47 -2.63 -1.29
N VAL A 129 -1.57 -1.93 -1.02
CA VAL A 129 -1.57 -0.50 -0.68
C VAL A 129 -0.65 -0.21 0.51
N LYS A 130 -0.69 -1.05 1.55
CA LYS A 130 0.18 -0.94 2.74
C LYS A 130 1.68 -1.01 2.39
N ASN A 131 2.03 -1.97 1.54
CA ASN A 131 3.41 -2.26 1.20
C ASN A 131 3.91 -1.44 0.01
N ARG A 132 3.03 -0.78 -0.73
CA ARG A 132 3.37 0.09 -1.83
C ARG A 132 4.21 1.27 -1.33
N GLN A 133 5.34 1.50 -1.98
CA GLN A 133 6.22 2.64 -1.76
C GLN A 133 6.69 3.14 -3.12
N VAL A 134 6.47 4.43 -3.39
CA VAL A 134 7.13 5.09 -4.52
C VAL A 134 8.50 5.52 -4.05
N VAL A 135 9.53 5.12 -4.79
CA VAL A 135 10.94 5.45 -4.51
C VAL A 135 11.49 6.31 -5.64
N HIS A 136 12.09 7.43 -5.26
CA HIS A 136 12.76 8.38 -6.13
C HIS A 136 14.22 7.97 -6.28
N PHE A 137 14.62 7.61 -7.51
CA PHE A 137 15.99 7.24 -7.82
C PHE A 137 16.75 8.43 -8.40
N ARG A 138 17.89 8.74 -7.78
CA ARG A 138 18.80 9.79 -8.22
C ARG A 138 20.14 9.20 -8.58
N LEU A 139 20.82 9.75 -9.58
CA LEU A 139 22.21 9.38 -9.81
C LEU A 139 23.07 9.91 -8.65
N LEU A 140 24.07 9.13 -8.25
CA LEU A 140 24.98 9.51 -7.18
C LEU A 140 25.78 10.79 -7.52
N ASP A 141 26.11 11.01 -8.79
CA ASP A 141 26.80 12.20 -9.29
C ASP A 141 25.89 13.44 -9.42
N ARG A 142 24.56 13.24 -9.46
CA ARG A 142 23.54 14.30 -9.59
C ARG A 142 22.47 14.17 -8.49
N PRO A 143 22.83 14.38 -7.21
CA PRO A 143 21.97 14.02 -6.07
C PRO A 143 20.75 14.93 -5.84
N LYS A 144 20.57 15.97 -6.66
CA LYS A 144 19.47 16.94 -6.57
C LYS A 144 18.36 16.70 -7.60
N GLU A 145 18.59 15.80 -8.55
CA GLU A 145 17.70 15.57 -9.68
C GLU A 145 17.18 14.14 -9.63
N ASP A 146 15.86 13.99 -9.68
CA ASP A 146 15.23 12.69 -9.84
C ASP A 146 15.46 12.21 -11.27
N ALA A 147 16.12 11.07 -11.42
CA ALA A 147 16.30 10.43 -12.72
C ALA A 147 15.01 9.70 -13.12
N PHE A 148 14.41 8.96 -12.18
CA PHE A 148 13.13 8.29 -12.36
C PHE A 148 12.50 7.95 -11.00
N CYS A 149 11.22 7.59 -11.03
CA CYS A 149 10.51 7.03 -9.88
C CYS A 149 10.09 5.60 -10.19
N LEU A 150 10.08 4.75 -9.17
CA LEU A 150 9.64 3.37 -9.30
C LEU A 150 8.74 3.02 -8.12
N GLU A 151 7.63 2.36 -8.43
CA GLU A 151 6.77 1.77 -7.42
C GLU A 151 7.32 0.40 -7.01
N LEU A 152 7.59 0.25 -5.72
CA LEU A 152 8.15 -0.95 -5.12
C LEU A 152 7.31 -1.39 -3.92
N SER A 153 7.53 -2.63 -3.48
CA SER A 153 7.00 -3.15 -2.22
C SER A 153 8.03 -2.95 -1.12
N LYS A 154 7.60 -2.52 0.06
CA LYS A 154 8.39 -2.47 1.30
C LYS A 154 9.00 -3.84 1.65
N LEU A 155 8.39 -4.92 1.16
CA LEU A 155 8.84 -6.29 1.37
C LEU A 155 9.87 -6.76 0.32
N HIS A 156 10.15 -5.98 -0.72
CA HIS A 156 11.11 -6.41 -1.74
C HIS A 156 12.49 -6.58 -1.14
N THR A 157 13.19 -7.65 -1.52
CA THR A 157 14.61 -7.82 -1.16
C THR A 157 15.50 -6.88 -1.97
N TYR A 158 16.76 -6.74 -1.57
CA TYR A 158 17.74 -5.96 -2.34
C TYR A 158 17.79 -6.41 -3.81
N ASP A 159 17.83 -7.72 -4.05
CA ASP A 159 17.93 -8.29 -5.40
C ASP A 159 16.68 -7.97 -6.24
N GLU A 160 15.48 -8.14 -5.68
CA GLU A 160 14.21 -7.81 -6.36
C GLU A 160 14.07 -6.31 -6.69
N VAL A 161 14.69 -5.44 -5.89
CA VAL A 161 14.77 -4.00 -6.17
C VAL A 161 15.76 -3.76 -7.32
N MET A 162 16.94 -4.37 -7.30
CA MET A 162 17.95 -4.20 -8.36
C MET A 162 17.44 -4.72 -9.70
N GLU A 163 16.74 -5.85 -9.75
CA GLU A 163 16.13 -6.39 -10.97
C GLU A 163 15.17 -5.39 -11.62
N ARG A 164 14.28 -4.79 -10.84
CA ARG A 164 13.34 -3.78 -11.37
C ARG A 164 14.01 -2.48 -11.77
N VAL A 165 15.06 -2.07 -11.06
CA VAL A 165 15.86 -0.90 -11.44
C VAL A 165 16.62 -1.18 -12.74
N ALA A 166 17.18 -2.38 -12.91
CA ALA A 166 17.85 -2.79 -14.14
C ALA A 166 16.89 -2.81 -15.32
N GLU A 167 15.69 -3.38 -15.16
CA GLU A 167 14.63 -3.36 -16.17
C GLU A 167 14.26 -1.93 -16.57
N LYS A 168 14.10 -1.03 -15.58
CA LYS A 168 13.77 0.39 -15.84
C LYS A 168 14.87 1.13 -16.60
N LEU A 169 16.14 0.75 -16.37
CA LEU A 169 17.31 1.33 -17.03
C LEU A 169 17.68 0.62 -18.34
N GLY A 170 17.03 -0.50 -18.69
CA GLY A 170 17.37 -1.31 -19.85
C GLY A 170 18.72 -2.01 -19.73
N LEU A 171 19.10 -2.44 -18.52
CA LEU A 171 20.35 -3.13 -18.24
C LEU A 171 20.15 -4.65 -18.14
N ASP A 172 21.03 -5.42 -18.77
CA ASP A 172 20.96 -6.89 -18.74
C ASP A 172 21.45 -7.51 -17.41
N ASP A 173 22.26 -6.78 -16.64
CA ASP A 173 22.92 -7.29 -15.44
C ASP A 173 22.64 -6.38 -14.22
N PRO A 174 21.69 -6.77 -13.35
CA PRO A 174 21.36 -6.03 -12.13
C PRO A 174 22.53 -5.90 -11.14
N SER A 175 23.51 -6.81 -11.20
CA SER A 175 24.65 -6.81 -10.28
C SER A 175 25.63 -5.65 -10.52
N LYS A 176 25.48 -4.93 -11.65
CA LYS A 176 26.22 -3.71 -11.97
C LYS A 176 25.59 -2.45 -11.40
N ILE A 177 24.52 -2.59 -10.61
CA ILE A 177 23.84 -1.46 -9.97
C ILE A 177 24.18 -1.48 -8.49
N ARG A 178 24.62 -0.33 -7.98
CA ARG A 178 24.81 -0.14 -6.54
C ARG A 178 23.93 1.01 -6.08
N VAL A 179 23.24 0.81 -4.96
CA VAL A 179 22.41 1.84 -4.34
C VAL A 179 22.97 2.34 -3.02
N THR A 180 22.75 3.62 -2.77
CA THR A 180 23.18 4.35 -1.57
C THR A 180 21.96 5.01 -0.93
N PRO A 181 21.74 4.82 0.38
CA PRO A 181 20.60 5.42 1.05
C PRO A 181 20.77 6.93 1.22
N HIS A 182 19.65 7.62 1.27
CA HIS A 182 19.61 9.04 1.58
C HIS A 182 19.79 9.31 3.08
N ASN A 183 20.50 10.40 3.40
CA ASN A 183 20.59 10.93 4.76
C ASN A 183 19.61 12.11 4.89
N CYS A 184 18.48 11.88 5.56
CA CYS A 184 17.42 12.88 5.74
C CYS A 184 17.86 14.13 6.52
N TYR A 185 18.91 14.03 7.36
CA TYR A 185 19.43 15.17 8.10
C TYR A 185 20.34 16.07 7.27
N SER A 186 21.21 15.48 6.44
CA SER A 186 22.16 16.23 5.62
C SER A 186 21.69 16.49 4.19
N GLN A 187 20.57 15.89 3.79
CA GLN A 187 20.00 15.95 2.45
C GLN A 187 20.99 15.51 1.35
N LYS A 188 21.83 14.52 1.69
CA LYS A 188 22.91 13.99 0.83
C LYS A 188 22.94 12.45 0.87
N PRO A 189 23.58 11.80 -0.12
CA PRO A 189 23.86 10.36 -0.04
C PRO A 189 24.66 10.03 1.24
N LYS A 190 24.35 8.91 1.90
CA LYS A 190 25.23 8.40 2.97
C LYS A 190 26.59 8.04 2.39
N ILE A 191 27.63 8.18 3.21
CA ILE A 191 29.03 7.93 2.81
C ILE A 191 29.23 6.46 2.39
N ASN A 192 28.53 5.53 3.04
CA ASN A 192 28.64 4.11 2.76
C ASN A 192 27.44 3.66 1.91
N PRO A 193 27.66 3.17 0.67
CA PRO A 193 26.63 2.48 -0.10
C PRO A 193 26.18 1.19 0.61
N PHE A 194 25.02 0.65 0.24
CA PHE A 194 24.65 -0.69 0.68
C PHE A 194 25.69 -1.69 0.16
N LYS A 195 26.22 -2.53 1.05
CA LYS A 195 26.98 -3.71 0.64
C LYS A 195 26.00 -4.79 0.22
N ASN A 196 26.41 -5.66 -0.69
CA ASN A 196 25.65 -6.86 -1.03
C ASN A 196 25.34 -7.60 0.29
N GLN A 197 24.06 -7.79 0.63
CA GLN A 197 23.55 -8.49 1.84
C GLN A 197 23.33 -7.69 3.15
N VAL A 198 23.35 -6.35 3.17
CA VAL A 198 23.20 -5.61 4.46
C VAL A 198 21.74 -5.28 4.83
N ALA A 199 20.79 -5.37 3.89
CA ALA A 199 19.38 -5.12 4.17
C ALA A 199 18.52 -6.29 3.68
N ASP A 200 17.69 -6.83 4.56
CA ASP A 200 16.80 -7.96 4.27
C ASP A 200 15.65 -7.51 3.35
N HIS A 201 15.08 -6.32 3.61
CA HIS A 201 13.98 -5.76 2.82
C HIS A 201 14.15 -4.26 2.52
N LEU A 202 13.41 -3.77 1.52
CA LEU A 202 13.40 -2.37 1.11
C LEU A 202 13.04 -1.43 2.27
N LEU A 203 12.17 -1.85 3.19
CA LEU A 203 11.85 -1.08 4.38
C LEU A 203 13.09 -0.73 5.22
N ASP A 204 14.05 -1.65 5.31
CA ASP A 204 15.30 -1.45 6.05
C ASP A 204 16.30 -0.59 5.27
N MET A 205 16.15 -0.54 3.94
CA MET A 205 16.95 0.31 3.06
C MET A 205 16.50 1.77 3.07
N LEU A 206 15.21 2.02 3.33
CA LEU A 206 14.57 3.31 3.20
C LEU A 206 14.36 3.98 4.56
N MET A 207 15.18 4.99 4.86
CA MET A 207 14.85 6.00 5.88
C MET A 207 14.07 7.19 5.30
N SER A 208 13.91 7.22 3.98
CA SER A 208 13.18 8.21 3.18
C SER A 208 12.74 7.55 1.86
N ASP A 209 11.97 8.25 1.05
CA ASP A 209 11.55 7.83 -0.30
C ASP A 209 12.65 7.97 -1.37
N ILE A 210 13.87 8.41 -1.04
CA ILE A 210 14.97 8.63 -1.99
C ILE A 210 16.06 7.55 -1.86
N LEU A 211 16.48 6.99 -3.01
CA LEU A 211 17.70 6.20 -3.16
C LEU A 211 18.60 6.81 -4.24
N TYR A 212 19.91 6.79 -3.97
CA TYR A 212 20.91 7.12 -4.97
C TYR A 212 21.41 5.85 -5.64
N TYR A 213 21.69 5.88 -6.94
CA TYR A 213 22.27 4.74 -7.64
C TYR A 213 23.49 5.16 -8.47
N GLU A 214 24.35 4.18 -8.73
CA GLU A 214 25.46 4.29 -9.68
C GLU A 214 25.59 2.98 -10.47
N LEU A 215 26.20 3.10 -11.65
CA LEU A 215 26.48 1.96 -12.52
C LEU A 215 27.94 1.58 -12.40
N LEU A 216 28.20 0.29 -12.24
CA LEU A 216 29.52 -0.29 -12.08
C LEU A 216 29.98 -0.97 -13.37
N ASP A 217 31.27 -0.88 -13.68
CA ASP A 217 31.87 -1.58 -14.82
C ASP A 217 31.95 -3.10 -14.60
N ILE A 218 31.96 -3.52 -13.34
CA ILE A 218 32.04 -4.92 -12.91
C ILE A 218 30.96 -5.23 -11.86
N PRO A 219 30.51 -6.50 -11.76
CA PRO A 219 29.55 -6.92 -10.73
C PRO A 219 29.98 -6.52 -9.32
N LEU A 220 29.02 -6.06 -8.51
CA LEU A 220 29.24 -5.59 -7.14
C LEU A 220 30.01 -6.60 -6.28
N GLN A 221 29.69 -7.89 -6.39
CA GLN A 221 30.40 -8.96 -5.68
C GLN A 221 31.90 -9.00 -6.02
N LYS A 222 32.26 -8.75 -7.29
CA LYS A 222 33.65 -8.73 -7.75
C LYS A 222 34.36 -7.47 -7.27
N LEU A 223 33.66 -6.33 -7.26
CA LEU A 223 34.17 -5.07 -6.72
C LEU A 223 34.48 -5.16 -5.22
N GLU A 224 33.59 -5.77 -4.43
CA GLU A 224 33.79 -5.96 -2.98
C GLU A 224 34.98 -6.89 -2.68
N ARG A 225 35.17 -7.95 -3.46
CA ARG A 225 36.35 -8.84 -3.36
C ARG A 225 37.66 -8.13 -3.71
N LEU A 226 37.63 -7.21 -4.67
CA LEU A 226 38.80 -6.42 -5.03
C LEU A 226 39.16 -5.41 -3.94
N ASN A 227 38.17 -4.72 -3.36
CA ASN A 227 38.41 -3.75 -2.29
C ASN A 227 38.90 -4.40 -0.98
N SER A 228 38.33 -5.54 -0.60
CA SER A 228 38.79 -6.31 0.57
C SER A 228 40.19 -6.92 0.39
N GLY A 229 40.56 -7.25 -0.85
CA GLY A 229 41.93 -7.68 -1.19
C GLY A 229 42.97 -6.55 -1.17
N VAL A 230 42.54 -5.29 -1.32
CA VAL A 230 43.41 -4.11 -1.23
C VAL A 230 43.67 -3.70 0.23
N GLU A 231 42.65 -3.78 1.11
CA GLU A 231 42.82 -3.52 2.56
C GLU A 231 43.81 -4.49 3.23
N LEU A 232 43.88 -5.75 2.77
CA LEU A 232 44.87 -6.72 3.26
C LEU A 232 46.31 -6.44 2.79
N LYS A 233 46.50 -5.63 1.74
CA LYS A 233 47.84 -5.28 1.23
C LYS A 233 48.38 -3.96 1.78
N THR A 234 47.54 -3.13 2.40
CA THR A 234 47.96 -1.88 3.04
C THR A 234 48.29 -2.01 4.53
N GLY A 235 48.20 -3.22 5.10
CA GLY A 235 48.43 -3.50 6.53
C GLY A 235 49.77 -4.14 6.88
N ASN A 236 50.75 -4.18 5.98
CA ASN A 236 52.12 -4.62 6.29
C ASN A 236 53.12 -3.76 5.50
N GLY A 237 53.59 -2.70 6.15
CA GLY A 237 54.67 -1.83 5.71
C GLY A 237 55.17 -1.00 6.87
#